data_AF-A0A318EI74-F1
#
_entry.id   AF-A0A318EI74-F1
#
_cell.length_a   1.000
_cell.length_b   1.000
_cell.length_c   1.000
_cell.angle_alpha   90.00
_cell.angle_beta   90.00
_cell.angle_gamma   90.00
#
_symmetry.space_group_name_H-M   'P 1'
#
loop_
_entity.id
_entity.type
_entity.pdbx_description
1 polymer ?
#
loop_
_entity_poly.entity_id
_entity_poly.type
_entity_poly.pdbx_seq_one_letter_code
_entity_poly.pdbx_strand_id
1 'polypeptide(L)' 'MNILRLLLLVAAAWLIWRIVRQVRGQLEQRRKPADEFEPMARCAQCGTFLPARSLDAAGKCGRCG' A
#
# COMPACT_ATOMS: atom_id res chain seq x y z
N MET A 1 15.38 20.57 44.17
CA MET A 1 14.15 19.97 43.60
C MET A 1 13.95 20.30 42.10
N ASN A 2 14.92 20.05 41.22
CA ASN A 2 14.75 20.20 39.75
C ASN A 2 15.07 18.92 38.97
N ILE A 3 15.81 17.99 39.58
CA ILE A 3 16.21 16.71 39.00
C ILE A 3 14.99 15.79 38.77
N LEU A 4 14.04 15.75 39.71
CA LEU A 4 12.79 15.00 39.56
C LEU A 4 11.93 15.52 38.39
N ARG A 5 11.87 16.85 38.21
CA ARG A 5 11.18 17.45 37.06
C ARG A 5 11.84 17.10 35.73
N LEU A 6 13.18 17.11 35.68
CA LEU A 6 13.93 16.70 34.49
C LEU A 6 13.72 15.21 34.16
N LEU A 7 13.75 14.33 35.17
CA LEU A 7 13.48 12.90 34.98
C LEU A 7 12.07 12.64 34.44
N LEU A 8 11.07 13.36 34.95
CA LEU A 8 9.69 13.26 34.46
C LEU A 8 9.57 13.72 33.00
N LEU A 9 10.24 14.81 32.62
CA LEU A 9 10.24 15.29 31.24
C LEU A 9 10.91 14.30 30.28
N VAL A 10 12.03 13.70 30.68
CA VAL A 10 12.72 12.68 29.87
C VAL A 10 11.86 11.44 29.72
N ALA A 11 11.23 10.97 30.80
CA ALA A 11 10.33 9.82 30.77
C ALA A 11 9.11 10.07 29.87
N ALA A 12 8.51 11.27 29.94
CA ALA A 12 7.40 11.66 29.08
C ALA A 12 7.80 11.73 27.61
N ALA A 13 8.93 12.37 27.30
CA ALA A 13 9.45 12.45 25.93
C ALA A 13 9.75 11.05 25.36
N TRP A 14 10.31 10.15 26.17
CA TRP A 14 10.60 8.77 25.77
C TRP A 14 9.33 7.97 25.47
N LEU A 15 8.29 8.11 26.30
CA LEU A 15 6.97 7.48 26.09
C LEU A 15 6.32 7.96 24.79
N ILE A 16 6.29 9.28 24.57
CA ILE A 16 5.73 9.87 23.34
C ILE A 16 6.48 9.35 22.11
N TRP A 17 7.82 9.37 22.15
CA TRP A 17 8.64 8.87 21.05
C TRP A 17 8.39 7.38 20.75
N ARG A 18 8.25 6.55 21.80
CA ARG A 18 7.94 5.12 21.66
C ARG A 18 6.59 4.88 20.98
N ILE A 19 5.55 5.61 21.39
CA ILE A 19 4.19 5.50 20.83
C ILE A 19 4.19 5.94 19.36
N VAL A 20 4.79 7.08 19.05
CA VAL A 20 4.87 7.58 17.67
C VAL A 20 5.57 6.58 16.75
N ARG A 21 6.66 5.96 17.22
CA ARG A 21 7.42 4.98 16.43
C ARG A 21 6.61 3.69 16.18
N GLN A 22 5.84 3.24 17.17
CA GLN A 22 4.97 2.07 17.04
C GLN A 22 3.80 2.33 16.07
N VAL A 23 3.18 3.50 16.15
CA VAL A 23 2.06 3.89 15.27
C VAL A 23 2.54 4.09 13.84
N ARG A 24 3.71 4.71 13.62
CA ARG A 24 4.30 4.83 12.28
C ARG A 24 4.58 3.48 11.64
N GLY A 25 5.14 2.53 12.38
CA GLY A 25 5.38 1.17 11.86
C GLY A 25 4.09 0.47 11.39
N GLN A 26 3.00 0.62 12.15
CA GLN A 26 1.67 0.09 11.79
C GLN A 26 1.05 0.78 10.56
N LEU A 27 1.22 2.10 10.43
CA LEU A 27 0.74 2.87 9.28
C LEU A 27 1.51 2.52 7.99
N GLU A 28 2.81 2.29 8.09
CA GLU A 28 3.63 1.85 6.95
C GLU A 28 3.27 0.43 6.52
N GLN A 29 2.95 -0.46 7.47
CA GLN A 29 2.48 -1.82 7.19
C GLN A 29 1.08 -1.86 6.55
N ARG A 30 0.22 -0.87 6.83
CA ARG A 30 -1.08 -0.73 6.14
C ARG A 30 -0.99 -0.15 4.73
N ARG A 31 0.17 0.31 4.26
CA ARG A 31 0.30 1.01 2.96
C ARG A 31 0.63 0.10 1.77
N LYS A 32 0.72 -1.22 1.91
CA LYS A 32 0.80 -2.16 0.77
C LYS A 32 0.42 -3.58 1.24
N PRO A 33 -0.30 -4.37 0.42
CA PRO A 33 -0.11 -4.49 -1.01
C PRO A 33 -1.09 -3.58 -1.77
N ALA A 34 -0.62 -2.99 -2.86
CA ALA A 34 -1.54 -2.63 -3.93
C ALA A 34 -2.18 -3.96 -4.29
N ASP A 35 -3.47 -4.11 -4.02
CA ASP A 35 -4.23 -5.22 -4.56
C ASP A 35 -3.79 -5.44 -6.00
N GLU A 36 -3.50 -6.69 -6.32
CA GLU A 36 -3.07 -7.18 -7.63
C GLU A 36 -4.23 -7.09 -8.63
N PHE A 37 -4.95 -5.97 -8.63
CA PHE A 37 -5.97 -5.64 -9.61
C PHE A 37 -5.27 -5.34 -10.90
N GLU A 38 -5.09 -6.38 -11.70
CA GLU A 38 -4.70 -6.23 -13.08
C GLU A 38 -5.75 -5.38 -13.80
N PRO A 39 -5.35 -4.34 -14.54
CA PRO A 39 -6.28 -3.53 -15.30
C PRO A 39 -7.01 -4.44 -16.30
N MET A 40 -8.34 -4.51 -16.20
CA MET A 40 -9.17 -5.24 -17.16
C MET A 40 -9.37 -4.38 -18.41
N ALA A 41 -9.16 -4.98 -19.57
CA ALA A 41 -9.36 -4.34 -20.87
C ALA A 41 -10.28 -5.21 -21.74
N ARG A 42 -10.97 -4.57 -22.67
CA ARG A 42 -11.94 -5.22 -23.56
C ARG A 42 -11.25 -5.63 -24.86
N CYS A 43 -11.47 -6.88 -25.30
CA CYS A 43 -11.03 -7.33 -26.61
C CYS A 43 -11.74 -6.56 -27.72
N ALA A 44 -10.97 -6.03 -28.69
CA ALA A 44 -11.50 -5.26 -29.82
C ALA A 44 -12.37 -6.10 -30.78
N GLN A 45 -12.15 -7.43 -30.83
CA GLN A 45 -12.85 -8.33 -31.75
C GLN A 45 -14.13 -8.93 -31.13
N CYS A 46 -14.01 -9.61 -29.99
CA CYS A 46 -15.13 -10.34 -29.38
C CYS A 46 -15.82 -9.56 -28.25
N GLY A 47 -15.24 -8.44 -27.81
CA GLY A 47 -15.83 -7.61 -26.77
C GLY A 47 -15.76 -8.19 -25.35
N THR A 48 -15.08 -9.32 -25.14
CA THR A 48 -14.89 -9.93 -23.82
C THR A 48 -13.91 -9.11 -22.97
N PHE A 49 -14.20 -8.99 -21.68
CA PHE A 49 -13.30 -8.36 -20.70
C PHE A 49 -12.28 -9.39 -20.19
N LEU A 50 -11.00 -9.07 -20.33
CA LEU A 50 -9.88 -9.87 -19.86
C LEU A 50 -8.79 -8.97 -19.25
N PRO A 51 -7.86 -9.51 -18.45
CA PRO A 51 -6.68 -8.76 -17.99
C PRO A 51 -5.90 -8.18 -19.17
N ALA A 52 -5.40 -6.95 -19.05
CA ALA A 52 -4.62 -6.27 -20.08
C ALA A 52 -3.43 -7.11 -20.59
N ARG A 53 -2.82 -7.90 -19.70
CA ARG A 53 -1.71 -8.83 -20.05
C ARG A 53 -2.09 -9.95 -21.02
N SER A 54 -3.38 -10.28 -21.13
CA SER A 54 -3.89 -11.36 -21.99
C SER A 54 -4.30 -10.86 -23.39
N LEU A 55 -4.13 -9.57 -23.66
CA LEU A 55 -4.38 -8.95 -24.95
C LEU A 55 -3.05 -8.74 -25.69
N ASP A 56 -3.05 -9.03 -26.99
CA ASP A 56 -1.96 -8.67 -27.90
C ASP A 56 -1.88 -7.14 -28.10
N ALA A 57 -0.80 -6.64 -28.70
CA ALA A 57 -0.60 -5.24 -29.08
C ALA A 57 -1.76 -4.67 -29.92
N ALA A 58 -2.48 -5.52 -30.66
CA ALA A 58 -3.68 -5.14 -31.40
C ALA A 58 -4.97 -5.11 -30.56
N GLY A 59 -4.91 -5.35 -29.24
CA GLY A 59 -6.08 -5.39 -28.36
C GLY A 59 -6.97 -6.62 -28.58
N LYS A 60 -6.40 -7.72 -29.08
CA LYS A 60 -7.09 -8.99 -29.33
C LYS A 60 -6.73 -10.01 -28.26
N CYS A 61 -7.71 -10.76 -27.76
CA CYS A 61 -7.45 -11.88 -26.87
C CYS A 61 -6.89 -13.08 -27.65
N GLY A 62 -6.21 -14.02 -26.98
CA GLY A 62 -5.60 -15.19 -27.63
C GLY A 62 -6.56 -16.15 -28.35
N ARG A 63 -7.88 -15.94 -28.26
CA ARG A 63 -8.89 -16.64 -29.07
C ARG A 63 -9.19 -15.94 -30.41
N CYS A 64 -8.89 -14.64 -30.51
CA CYS A 64 -9.14 -13.79 -31.66
C CYS A 64 -7.87 -13.35 -32.40
N GLY A 65 -6.70 -13.64 -31.81
CA GLY A 65 -5.38 -13.47 -32.41
C GLY A 65 -5.07 -14.57 -33.41
#